data_AF-A0A6C0CWA0-F1
#
_entry.id   AF-A0A6C0CWA0-F1
#
_cell.length_a   1.000
_cell.length_b   1.000
_cell.length_c   1.000
_cell.angle_alpha   90.00
_cell.angle_beta   90.00
_cell.angle_gamma   90.00
#
_symmetry.space_group_name_H-M   'P 1'
#
loop_
_entity.id
_entity.type
_entity.pdbx_description
1 polymer ?
#
loop_
_entity_poly.entity_id
_entity_poly.type
_entity_poly.pdbx_seq_one_letter_code
_entity_poly.pdbx_strand_id
1 'polypeptide(L)'
;MNSIEENNLYHLDKFKKEPPHPSYISGFIDGDGCIFIRKIRDGYQSGISITQCRTNILQIIRYHFGGTITTTKSRNKSEDVMNHCFYDKYNKRNEFNLIIRSNEYQILVEYIKNSIIVKKTQMDALYEFNKINNKVNVNEKKENLFEICKNNNVLTNENNTNCINIEYISGLFDAEGCLFINKDCNKYYISIAQSKYPYILHKIKDFLKFGLVDKENKYKIYSKENCLKFIEYIKSYIIVKYNQLCAFETFLNTCDINTKKEMYKICNEEKHRTEIFNDFNKNDEGKEGYFYTLKIRELKQKICKEIERKEMYKLKSKKMMGEGNHNYGKEKSIETRKKMSSSIRDSKNGVSDDTIITVRKLIEEGKPNIEIQELMNLPRHTVSRIKNGNLVCRNENKLIKTTTQNDRNIHKRKIMINEILTVIDRIVKGIKPTSIFDEIYKENNNITIDIVKNIKKQMLKNKIPFYDFEISKEKYEIYKKLIQEYNEINKSNVV
;
A
#
# COMPACT_ATOMS: atom_id res chain seq x y z
N MET A 1 16.99 -16.10 21.93
CA MET A 1 17.92 -15.29 21.13
C MET A 1 19.13 -15.05 22.00
N ASN A 2 20.29 -15.51 21.56
CA ASN A 2 21.45 -15.67 22.42
C ASN A 2 22.38 -14.44 22.40
N SER A 3 22.25 -13.55 21.42
CA SER A 3 22.98 -12.27 21.38
C SER A 3 22.13 -11.03 21.03
N ILE A 4 22.68 -9.85 21.27
CA ILE A 4 22.08 -8.54 20.92
C ILE A 4 21.99 -8.41 19.39
N GLU A 5 23.03 -8.88 18.69
CA GLU A 5 23.14 -8.86 17.24
C GLU A 5 22.07 -9.72 16.58
N GLU A 6 21.84 -10.94 17.08
CA GLU A 6 20.78 -11.84 16.59
C GLU A 6 19.40 -11.20 16.75
N ASN A 7 19.15 -10.55 17.89
CA ASN A 7 17.88 -9.86 18.12
C ASN A 7 17.69 -8.67 17.17
N ASN A 8 18.74 -7.85 16.98
CA ASN A 8 18.71 -6.73 16.04
C ASN A 8 18.42 -7.22 14.61
N LEU A 9 19.10 -8.29 14.17
CA LEU A 9 18.90 -8.86 12.84
C LEU A 9 17.48 -9.42 12.67
N TYR A 10 16.99 -10.17 13.64
CA TYR A 10 15.62 -10.70 13.61
C TYR A 10 14.58 -9.59 13.45
N HIS A 11 14.68 -8.52 14.24
CA HIS A 11 13.73 -7.41 14.13
C HIS A 11 13.89 -6.65 12.82
N LEU A 12 15.12 -6.46 12.33
CA LEU A 12 15.33 -5.82 11.04
C LEU A 12 14.69 -6.65 9.91
N ASP A 13 14.88 -7.97 9.90
CA ASP A 13 14.28 -8.87 8.91
C ASP A 13 12.76 -8.88 9.00
N LYS A 14 12.20 -8.90 10.22
CA LYS A 14 10.75 -8.80 10.45
C LYS A 14 10.15 -7.55 9.78
N PHE A 15 10.85 -6.41 9.85
CA PHE A 15 10.39 -5.14 9.30
C PHE A 15 11.02 -4.80 7.95
N LYS A 16 11.72 -5.73 7.28
CA LYS A 16 12.40 -5.43 6.02
C LYS A 16 11.45 -5.08 4.87
N LYS A 17 10.25 -5.69 4.87
CA LYS A 17 9.23 -5.50 3.82
C LYS A 17 8.29 -4.34 4.11
N GLU A 18 8.00 -4.09 5.39
CA GLU A 18 7.04 -3.09 5.82
C GLU A 18 7.53 -2.42 7.12
N PRO A 19 7.46 -1.08 7.23
CA PRO A 19 7.82 -0.39 8.47
C PRO A 19 6.90 -0.78 9.63
N PRO A 20 7.35 -0.59 10.89
CA PRO A 20 6.48 -0.69 12.05
C PRO A 20 5.25 0.22 11.92
N HIS A 21 4.12 -0.19 12.50
CA HIS A 21 2.87 0.55 12.46
C HIS A 21 3.06 2.04 12.83
N PRO A 22 2.41 3.00 12.15
CA PRO A 22 2.65 4.43 12.35
C PRO A 22 2.41 4.85 13.81
N SER A 23 1.38 4.31 14.46
CA SER A 23 1.13 4.57 15.89
C SER A 23 2.25 4.10 16.80
N TYR A 24 2.91 2.98 16.51
CA TYR A 24 4.07 2.53 17.27
C TYR A 24 5.22 3.53 17.15
N ILE A 25 5.56 3.95 15.92
CA ILE A 25 6.64 4.93 15.71
C ILE A 25 6.29 6.28 16.37
N SER A 26 5.02 6.69 16.31
CA SER A 26 4.52 7.88 17.00
C SER A 26 4.70 7.79 18.52
N GLY A 27 4.27 6.70 19.15
CA GLY A 27 4.41 6.52 20.60
C GLY A 27 5.87 6.51 21.03
N PHE A 28 6.74 5.89 20.23
CA PHE A 28 8.18 5.87 20.48
C PHE A 28 8.82 7.25 20.35
N ILE A 29 8.47 8.03 19.32
CA ILE A 29 8.91 9.43 19.16
C ILE A 29 8.34 10.32 20.27
N ASP A 30 7.12 10.07 20.72
CA ASP A 30 6.50 10.84 21.80
C ASP A 30 7.18 10.61 23.16
N GLY A 31 7.79 9.44 23.39
CA GLY A 31 8.75 9.22 24.47
C GLY A 31 10.12 9.83 24.17
N ASP A 32 10.95 9.09 23.42
CA ASP A 32 12.40 9.36 23.27
C ASP A 32 12.79 10.22 22.05
N GLY A 33 11.83 10.57 21.21
CA GLY A 33 12.07 11.42 20.04
C GLY A 33 12.15 12.90 20.38
N CYS A 34 12.86 13.65 19.55
CA CYS A 34 12.90 15.10 19.55
C CYS A 34 12.58 15.61 18.15
N ILE A 35 11.53 16.43 18.07
CA ILE A 35 11.13 17.16 16.87
C ILE A 35 11.71 18.57 17.01
N PHE A 36 12.46 19.03 16.01
CA PHE A 36 13.15 20.30 16.12
C PHE A 36 13.09 21.12 14.83
N ILE A 37 13.05 22.44 15.04
CA ILE A 37 13.47 23.48 14.10
C ILE A 37 14.52 24.29 14.87
N ARG A 38 15.72 24.45 14.32
CA ARG A 38 16.83 25.16 14.97
C ARG A 38 17.41 26.22 14.06
N LYS A 39 17.78 27.37 14.63
CA LYS A 39 18.52 28.40 13.92
C LYS A 39 19.97 27.97 13.72
N ILE A 40 20.48 28.23 12.52
CA ILE A 40 21.89 28.09 12.14
C ILE A 40 22.36 29.43 11.56
N ARG A 41 23.68 29.60 11.37
CA ARG A 41 24.28 30.87 10.93
C ARG A 41 23.56 31.48 9.72
N ASP A 42 23.22 30.65 8.74
CA ASP A 42 22.63 31.08 7.46
C ASP A 42 21.19 30.61 7.26
N GLY A 43 20.43 30.43 8.35
CA GLY A 43 19.00 30.12 8.28
C GLY A 43 18.53 29.11 9.33
N TYR A 44 17.88 28.05 8.86
CA TYR A 44 17.20 27.09 9.72
C TYR A 44 17.52 25.66 9.32
N GLN A 45 17.52 24.78 10.32
CA GLN A 45 17.59 23.36 10.13
C GLN A 45 16.46 22.69 10.90
N SER A 46 15.78 21.76 10.24
CA SER A 46 14.64 21.06 10.78
C SER A 46 14.83 19.55 10.68
N GLY A 47 14.18 18.80 11.56
CA GLY A 47 14.25 17.35 11.52
C GLY A 47 13.66 16.67 12.75
N ILE A 48 13.86 15.35 12.77
CA ILE A 48 13.52 14.47 13.88
C ILE A 48 14.82 13.79 14.30
N SER A 49 15.10 13.79 15.60
CA SER A 49 16.18 12.99 16.19
C SER A 49 15.62 12.01 17.21
N ILE A 50 16.20 10.81 17.26
CA ILE A 50 15.84 9.79 18.23
C ILE A 50 17.13 9.30 18.87
N THR A 51 17.17 9.33 20.19
CA THR A 51 18.31 8.89 20.99
C THR A 51 17.96 7.58 21.65
N GLN A 52 18.80 6.56 21.52
CA GLN A 52 18.53 5.26 22.12
C GLN A 52 19.79 4.47 22.47
N CYS A 53 19.71 3.62 23.49
CA CYS A 53 20.81 2.72 23.85
C CYS A 53 20.87 1.44 22.99
N ARG A 54 19.79 1.14 22.28
CA ARG A 54 19.67 0.00 21.37
C ARG A 54 19.52 0.45 19.94
N THR A 55 20.24 -0.19 19.02
CA THR A 55 20.24 0.28 17.62
C THR A 55 19.14 -0.33 16.77
N ASN A 56 18.51 -1.44 17.17
CA ASN A 56 17.44 -2.12 16.42
C ASN A 56 16.39 -1.17 15.82
N ILE A 57 15.70 -0.40 16.66
CA ILE A 57 14.66 0.52 16.22
C ILE A 57 15.20 1.66 15.35
N LEU A 58 16.40 2.16 15.66
CA LEU A 58 17.04 3.21 14.88
C LEU A 58 17.38 2.72 13.47
N GLN A 59 17.86 1.49 13.37
CA GLN A 59 18.19 0.82 12.12
C GLN A 59 16.93 0.59 11.27
N ILE A 60 15.83 0.14 11.87
CA ILE A 60 14.54 -0.06 11.20
C ILE A 60 13.99 1.28 10.68
N ILE A 61 13.97 2.32 11.51
CA ILE A 61 13.48 3.64 11.08
C ILE A 61 14.38 4.20 9.97
N ARG A 62 15.71 4.09 10.09
CA ARG A 62 16.63 4.53 9.05
C ARG A 62 16.41 3.79 7.74
N TYR A 63 16.19 2.47 7.80
CA TYR A 63 15.98 1.64 6.63
C TYR A 63 14.78 2.14 5.80
N HIS A 64 13.67 2.50 6.42
CA HIS A 64 12.46 2.94 5.69
C HIS A 64 12.44 4.44 5.39
N PHE A 65 12.97 5.26 6.29
CA PHE A 65 12.74 6.71 6.29
C PHE A 65 14.01 7.56 6.08
N GLY A 66 15.18 6.93 5.98
CA GLY A 66 16.44 7.62 5.76
C GLY A 66 17.05 8.20 7.04
N GLY A 67 17.87 9.24 6.89
CA GLY A 67 18.68 9.80 7.97
C GLY A 67 20.01 9.06 8.23
N THR A 68 20.64 9.44 9.33
CA THR A 68 21.98 9.00 9.71
C THR A 68 22.00 8.60 11.18
N ILE A 69 22.57 7.43 11.48
CA ILE A 69 22.85 7.00 12.87
C ILE A 69 24.27 7.43 13.21
N THR A 70 24.42 8.10 14.34
CA THR A 70 25.70 8.58 14.86
C THR A 70 25.91 8.09 16.29
N THR A 71 27.17 7.94 16.68
CA THR A 71 27.58 7.60 18.04
C THR A 71 28.36 8.75 18.66
N THR A 72 28.19 8.97 19.97
CA THR A 72 29.04 9.89 20.72
C THR A 72 30.27 9.13 21.23
N LYS A 73 31.44 9.36 20.59
CA LYS A 73 32.72 8.73 20.97
C LYS A 73 33.11 8.94 22.44
N SER A 74 32.59 9.99 23.10
CA SER A 74 32.84 10.28 24.51
C SER A 74 31.99 9.47 25.49
N ARG A 75 30.89 8.86 25.06
CA ARG A 75 29.96 8.08 25.91
C ARG A 75 30.05 6.56 25.69
N ASN A 76 30.47 6.11 24.51
CA ASN A 76 30.61 4.70 24.20
C ASN A 76 32.04 4.22 24.53
N LYS A 77 32.20 3.39 25.56
CA LYS A 77 33.45 2.67 25.87
C LYS A 77 33.29 1.18 25.57
N SER A 78 34.40 0.47 25.41
CA SER A 78 34.45 -0.92 24.93
C SER A 78 34.28 -2.00 26.01
N GLU A 79 34.20 -1.64 27.28
CA GLU A 79 34.17 -2.61 28.40
C GLU A 79 32.91 -2.48 29.25
N ASP A 80 32.16 -3.58 29.35
CA ASP A 80 31.05 -3.75 30.30
C ASP A 80 31.61 -4.08 31.69
N VAL A 81 31.45 -3.18 32.67
CA VAL A 81 31.87 -3.44 34.05
C VAL A 81 30.63 -3.59 34.91
N MET A 82 30.05 -4.79 34.97
CA MET A 82 28.84 -5.05 35.75
C MET A 82 29.13 -5.14 37.26
N ASN A 83 28.21 -4.63 38.08
CA ASN A 83 28.21 -4.81 39.53
C ASN A 83 27.40 -6.04 39.97
N HIS A 84 27.41 -6.36 41.27
CA HIS A 84 26.68 -7.50 41.84
C HIS A 84 25.15 -7.45 41.66
N CYS A 85 24.60 -6.31 41.26
CA CYS A 85 23.18 -6.11 41.02
C CYS A 85 22.86 -6.01 39.52
N PHE A 86 23.80 -6.39 38.65
CA PHE A 86 23.64 -6.42 37.20
C PHE A 86 23.44 -5.04 36.55
N TYR A 87 23.98 -3.99 37.18
CA TYR A 87 24.10 -2.66 36.60
C TYR A 87 25.53 -2.43 36.16
N ASP A 88 25.74 -1.63 35.12
CA ASP A 88 27.07 -1.07 34.87
C ASP A 88 27.53 -0.29 36.11
N LYS A 89 28.72 -0.61 36.61
CA LYS A 89 29.33 -0.06 37.83
C LYS A 89 29.45 1.45 37.79
N TYR A 90 29.56 2.04 36.59
CA TYR A 90 29.68 3.47 36.37
C TYR A 90 28.39 4.08 35.81
N ASN A 91 27.30 3.32 35.73
CA ASN A 91 26.03 3.68 35.11
C ASN A 91 26.21 4.26 33.69
N LYS A 92 27.20 3.77 32.95
CA LYS A 92 27.44 4.17 31.57
C LYS A 92 26.53 3.37 30.65
N ARG A 93 26.03 4.03 29.60
CA ARG A 93 25.22 3.42 28.56
C ARG A 93 25.69 3.95 27.22
N ASN A 94 25.72 3.08 26.23
CA ASN A 94 25.90 3.52 24.86
C ASN A 94 24.73 4.40 24.44
N GLU A 95 25.04 5.40 23.63
CA GLU A 95 24.05 6.31 23.10
C GLU A 95 24.20 6.40 21.58
N PHE A 96 23.14 5.98 20.89
CA PHE A 96 23.01 6.05 19.45
C PHE A 96 21.98 7.10 19.10
N ASN A 97 22.32 7.95 18.13
CA ASN A 97 21.49 9.06 17.71
C ASN A 97 21.14 8.91 16.24
N LEU A 98 19.88 8.57 15.95
CA LEU A 98 19.31 8.67 14.61
C LEU A 98 18.89 10.11 14.37
N ILE A 99 19.32 10.70 13.26
CA ILE A 99 18.92 12.05 12.88
C ILE A 99 18.44 12.05 11.42
N ILE A 100 17.20 12.48 11.23
CA ILE A 100 16.56 12.60 9.91
C ILE A 100 16.31 14.09 9.67
N ARG A 101 16.96 14.65 8.65
CA ARG A 101 16.98 16.09 8.35
C ARG A 101 16.54 16.33 6.91
N SER A 102 16.29 17.60 6.60
CA SER A 102 16.04 18.06 5.22
C SER A 102 14.81 17.36 4.63
N ASN A 103 14.72 17.25 3.29
CA ASN A 103 13.56 16.66 2.62
C ASN A 103 13.32 15.16 2.97
N GLU A 104 14.26 14.46 3.62
CA GLU A 104 14.10 13.03 3.96
C GLU A 104 13.03 12.81 5.03
N TYR A 105 12.91 13.69 6.04
CA TYR A 105 11.94 13.49 7.12
C TYR A 105 10.49 13.61 6.65
N GLN A 106 10.23 14.14 5.46
CA GLN A 106 8.87 14.29 4.93
C GLN A 106 8.14 12.95 4.85
N ILE A 107 8.84 11.88 4.49
CA ILE A 107 8.24 10.54 4.41
C ILE A 107 7.78 10.10 5.79
N LEU A 108 8.66 10.24 6.80
CA LEU A 108 8.34 9.88 8.17
C LEU A 108 7.19 10.73 8.72
N VAL A 109 7.25 12.06 8.54
CA VAL A 109 6.21 12.98 9.01
C VAL A 109 4.86 12.62 8.41
N GLU A 110 4.77 12.42 7.09
CA GLU A 110 3.50 12.02 6.46
C GLU A 110 3.00 10.67 6.95
N TYR A 111 3.90 9.74 7.23
CA TYR A 111 3.57 8.41 7.75
C TYR A 111 2.95 8.47 9.16
N ILE A 112 3.45 9.34 10.05
CA ILE A 112 3.08 9.35 11.48
C ILE A 112 2.22 10.53 11.92
N LYS A 113 1.98 11.56 11.08
CA LYS A 113 1.33 12.82 11.50
C LYS A 113 -0.04 12.64 12.15
N ASN A 114 -0.77 11.59 11.77
CA ASN A 114 -2.13 11.32 12.26
C ASN A 114 -2.13 10.42 13.50
N SER A 115 -0.98 9.95 13.94
CA SER A 115 -0.83 9.00 15.04
C SER A 115 -0.03 9.56 16.22
N ILE A 116 0.66 10.70 16.04
CA ILE A 116 1.41 11.37 17.11
C ILE A 116 0.45 12.16 18.02
N ILE A 117 0.68 12.09 19.33
CA ILE A 117 -0.24 12.63 20.33
C ILE A 117 0.45 13.69 21.18
N VAL A 118 1.59 13.36 21.79
CA VAL A 118 2.27 14.25 22.74
C VAL A 118 2.91 15.42 21.99
N LYS A 119 3.73 15.13 20.98
CA LYS A 119 4.49 16.14 20.23
C LYS A 119 3.75 16.62 18.96
N LYS A 120 2.42 16.57 18.97
CA LYS A 120 1.56 16.86 17.80
C LYS A 120 1.75 18.27 17.25
N THR A 121 1.77 19.28 18.12
CA THR A 121 1.99 20.68 17.73
C THR A 121 3.36 20.89 17.10
N GLN A 122 4.41 20.25 17.63
CA GLN A 122 5.75 20.29 17.05
C GLN A 122 5.79 19.58 15.69
N MET A 123 5.08 18.46 15.54
CA MET A 123 4.96 17.73 14.27
C MET A 123 4.26 18.56 13.19
N ASP A 124 3.15 19.21 13.54
CA ASP A 124 2.41 20.06 12.60
C ASP A 124 3.25 21.28 12.19
N ALA A 125 3.99 21.87 13.13
CA ALA A 125 4.94 22.94 12.83
C ALA A 125 6.06 22.47 11.88
N LEU A 126 6.63 21.29 12.13
CA LEU A 126 7.65 20.69 11.27
C LEU A 126 7.12 20.40 9.85
N TYR A 127 5.87 19.93 9.75
CA TYR A 127 5.20 19.66 8.48
C TYR A 127 5.00 20.93 7.66
N GLU A 128 4.49 22.01 8.27
CA GLU A 128 4.34 23.30 7.58
C GLU A 128 5.69 23.92 7.24
N PHE A 129 6.69 23.78 8.13
CA PHE A 129 8.04 24.30 7.90
C PHE A 129 8.65 23.71 6.63
N ASN A 130 8.49 22.40 6.41
CA ASN A 130 9.01 21.72 5.22
C ASN A 130 8.47 22.32 3.91
N LYS A 131 7.21 22.76 3.87
CA LYS A 131 6.59 23.35 2.67
C LYS A 131 7.16 24.72 2.30
N ILE A 132 7.73 25.43 3.28
CA ILE A 132 8.21 26.80 3.12
C ILE A 132 9.73 26.93 3.24
N ASN A 133 10.43 25.84 3.58
CA ASN A 133 11.86 25.88 3.87
C ASN A 133 12.68 26.52 2.74
N ASN A 134 12.39 26.14 1.49
CA ASN A 134 13.09 26.64 0.30
C ASN A 134 12.45 27.90 -0.31
N LYS A 135 11.42 28.48 0.32
CA LYS A 135 10.78 29.71 -0.18
C LYS A 135 11.54 30.94 0.33
N VAL A 136 11.73 31.91 -0.57
CA VAL A 136 12.28 33.24 -0.29
C VAL A 136 11.18 34.13 0.30
N ASN A 137 11.53 35.16 1.08
CA ASN A 137 10.62 36.16 1.65
C ASN A 137 9.52 35.61 2.59
N VAL A 138 9.80 34.51 3.29
CA VAL A 138 8.88 33.92 4.30
C VAL A 138 9.54 33.79 5.68
N ASN A 139 10.51 34.66 5.99
CA ASN A 139 11.32 34.58 7.21
C ASN A 139 10.48 34.72 8.47
N GLU A 140 9.48 35.60 8.49
CA GLU A 140 8.56 35.76 9.61
C GLU A 140 7.76 34.47 9.89
N LYS A 141 7.27 33.80 8.83
CA LYS A 141 6.58 32.50 8.99
C LYS A 141 7.52 31.41 9.50
N LYS A 142 8.77 31.39 9.04
CA LYS A 142 9.80 30.46 9.52
C LYS A 142 10.11 30.68 11.00
N GLU A 143 10.21 31.95 11.42
CA GLU A 143 10.41 32.34 12.82
C GLU A 143 9.24 31.88 13.71
N ASN A 144 8.00 32.11 13.26
CA ASN A 144 6.81 31.67 14.00
C ASN A 144 6.78 30.15 14.20
N LEU A 145 7.07 29.36 13.16
CA LEU A 145 7.13 27.90 13.25
C LEU A 145 8.29 27.42 14.14
N PHE A 146 9.43 28.11 14.09
CA PHE A 146 10.55 27.86 14.98
C PHE A 146 10.15 28.05 16.45
N GLU A 147 9.52 29.17 16.79
CA GLU A 147 9.06 29.46 18.15
C GLU A 147 7.98 28.47 18.61
N ILE A 148 7.05 28.06 17.74
CA ILE A 148 6.09 26.98 18.04
C ILE A 148 6.81 25.68 18.41
N CYS A 149 7.83 25.28 17.64
CA CYS A 149 8.55 24.03 17.87
C CYS A 149 9.40 24.08 19.15
N LYS A 150 9.98 25.23 19.46
CA LYS A 150 10.80 25.51 20.66
C LYS A 150 9.95 25.56 21.94
N ASN A 151 8.81 26.23 21.90
CA ASN A 151 7.99 26.54 23.08
C ASN A 151 7.00 25.43 23.46
N ASN A 152 6.63 24.52 22.54
CA ASN A 152 5.71 23.40 22.81
C ASN A 152 6.32 22.21 23.59
N ASN A 153 7.34 22.46 24.41
CA ASN A 153 7.67 21.57 25.53
C ASN A 153 6.74 21.80 26.75
N VAL A 154 5.82 22.76 26.66
CA VAL A 154 4.92 23.18 27.73
C VAL A 154 3.59 22.41 27.64
N LEU A 155 3.14 21.91 28.78
CA LEU A 155 1.91 21.13 29.01
C LEU A 155 0.70 21.61 28.18
N THR A 156 0.42 20.95 27.06
CA THR A 156 -0.86 21.14 26.34
C THR A 156 -1.85 20.07 26.80
N ASN A 157 -2.87 20.50 27.54
CA ASN A 157 -3.84 19.62 28.20
C ASN A 157 -4.88 18.97 27.27
N GLU A 158 -4.95 19.36 25.99
CA GLU A 158 -6.01 18.90 25.08
C GLU A 158 -5.48 18.58 23.68
N ASN A 159 -4.57 17.60 23.59
CA ASN A 159 -4.36 16.93 22.30
C ASN A 159 -5.43 15.86 22.13
N ASN A 160 -5.90 15.69 20.89
CA ASN A 160 -6.91 14.70 20.53
C ASN A 160 -6.37 13.28 20.82
N THR A 161 -6.72 12.72 21.98
CA THR A 161 -6.27 11.41 22.46
C THR A 161 -7.05 10.25 21.84
N ASN A 162 -7.93 10.53 20.87
CA ASN A 162 -8.70 9.51 20.15
C ASN A 162 -7.82 8.54 19.34
N CYS A 163 -6.54 8.86 19.14
CA CYS A 163 -5.59 8.03 18.42
C CYS A 163 -4.85 7.00 19.30
N ILE A 164 -5.15 6.93 20.60
CA ILE A 164 -4.55 5.92 21.49
C ILE A 164 -5.03 4.53 21.08
N ASN A 165 -4.07 3.67 20.80
CA ASN A 165 -4.25 2.25 20.53
C ASN A 165 -3.09 1.45 21.13
N ILE A 166 -3.17 0.12 21.03
CA ILE A 166 -2.16 -0.77 21.60
C ILE A 166 -0.79 -0.55 20.94
N GLU A 167 -0.75 -0.25 19.64
CA GLU A 167 0.48 0.02 18.91
C GLU A 167 1.18 1.27 19.45
N TYR A 168 0.42 2.36 19.68
CA TYR A 168 0.94 3.58 20.31
C TYR A 168 1.47 3.33 21.71
N ILE A 169 0.71 2.61 22.54
CA ILE A 169 1.11 2.26 23.91
C ILE A 169 2.39 1.41 23.88
N SER A 170 2.52 0.49 22.92
CA SER A 170 3.71 -0.33 22.74
C SER A 170 4.94 0.52 22.39
N GLY A 171 4.80 1.48 21.47
CA GLY A 171 5.88 2.40 21.13
C GLY A 171 6.30 3.27 22.30
N LEU A 172 5.32 3.83 23.03
CA LEU A 172 5.59 4.62 24.23
C LEU A 172 6.23 3.79 25.34
N PHE A 173 5.82 2.52 25.48
CA PHE A 173 6.44 1.58 26.43
C PHE A 173 7.88 1.24 26.04
N ASP A 174 8.18 1.10 24.75
CA ASP A 174 9.55 0.89 24.29
C ASP A 174 10.47 2.09 24.56
N ALA A 175 9.92 3.29 24.65
CA ALA A 175 10.66 4.47 25.09
C ALA A 175 10.73 4.55 26.62
N GLU A 176 9.58 4.78 27.26
CA GLU A 176 9.43 5.21 28.66
C GLU A 176 9.01 4.10 29.62
N GLY A 177 8.83 2.88 29.12
CA GLY A 177 8.39 1.73 29.90
C GLY A 177 9.48 1.16 30.80
N CYS A 178 9.06 0.51 31.88
CA CYS A 178 9.95 -0.19 32.79
C CYS A 178 9.30 -1.51 33.24
N LEU A 179 10.11 -2.57 33.21
CA LEU A 179 9.82 -3.86 33.81
C LEU A 179 10.65 -3.97 35.08
N PHE A 180 9.99 -3.91 36.23
CA PHE A 180 10.67 -3.96 37.52
C PHE A 180 10.47 -5.31 38.18
N ILE A 181 11.58 -5.91 38.61
CA ILE A 181 11.62 -7.07 39.52
C ILE A 181 12.58 -6.69 40.64
N ASN A 182 12.16 -6.84 41.90
CA ASN A 182 13.04 -6.64 43.05
C ASN A 182 14.07 -7.77 43.18
N LYS A 183 15.20 -7.51 43.83
CA LYS A 183 16.30 -8.46 44.08
C LYS A 183 15.82 -9.78 44.70
N ASP A 184 14.87 -9.72 45.63
CA ASP A 184 14.32 -10.90 46.29
C ASP A 184 13.29 -11.66 45.43
N CYS A 185 13.05 -11.21 44.18
CA CYS A 185 12.10 -11.82 43.24
C CYS A 185 10.63 -11.87 43.73
N ASN A 186 10.30 -11.15 44.81
CA ASN A 186 8.97 -11.18 45.44
C ASN A 186 8.07 -9.99 45.07
N LYS A 187 8.67 -8.89 44.58
CA LYS A 187 7.94 -7.70 44.14
C LYS A 187 8.25 -7.42 42.68
N TYR A 188 7.22 -7.12 41.92
CA TYR A 188 7.34 -6.78 40.51
C TYR A 188 6.25 -5.78 40.10
N TYR A 189 6.50 -5.05 39.02
CA TYR A 189 5.48 -4.24 38.34
C TYR A 189 5.92 -3.89 36.92
N ILE A 190 4.94 -3.54 36.10
CA ILE A 190 5.15 -2.87 34.81
C ILE A 190 4.80 -1.40 35.01
N SER A 191 5.59 -0.47 34.46
CA SER A 191 5.25 0.95 34.52
C SER A 191 5.56 1.73 33.24
N ILE A 192 4.84 2.81 33.00
CA ILE A 192 5.14 3.83 31.99
C ILE A 192 5.22 5.19 32.68
N ALA A 193 6.31 5.92 32.47
CA ALA A 193 6.48 7.27 32.97
C ALA A 193 6.20 8.29 31.86
N GLN A 194 5.61 9.44 32.19
CA GLN A 194 5.52 10.57 31.27
C GLN A 194 5.39 11.87 32.05
N SER A 195 6.53 12.50 32.36
CA SER A 195 6.59 13.66 33.25
C SER A 195 6.04 14.93 32.62
N LYS A 196 6.26 15.13 31.31
CA LYS A 196 5.83 16.34 30.59
C LYS A 196 4.34 16.31 30.24
N TYR A 197 3.78 15.11 30.05
CA TYR A 197 2.40 14.92 29.59
C TYR A 197 1.68 13.83 30.40
N PRO A 198 1.50 14.00 31.72
CA PRO A 198 0.93 12.97 32.59
C PRO A 198 -0.49 12.56 32.21
N TYR A 199 -1.25 13.45 31.56
CA TYR A 199 -2.61 13.17 31.08
C TYR A 199 -2.70 11.93 30.17
N ILE A 200 -1.66 11.65 29.37
CA ILE A 200 -1.65 10.45 28.51
C ILE A 200 -1.77 9.16 29.32
N LEU A 201 -1.21 9.13 30.53
CA LEU A 201 -1.21 7.97 31.40
C LEU A 201 -2.62 7.65 31.92
N HIS A 202 -3.40 8.69 32.20
CA HIS A 202 -4.82 8.52 32.56
C HIS A 202 -5.62 7.95 31.39
N LYS A 203 -5.35 8.41 30.16
CA LYS A 203 -6.00 7.85 28.97
C LYS A 203 -5.59 6.41 28.67
N ILE A 204 -4.34 6.05 28.92
CA ILE A 204 -3.87 4.66 28.83
C ILE A 204 -4.60 3.79 29.86
N LYS A 205 -4.74 4.26 31.11
CA LYS A 205 -5.53 3.59 32.14
C LYS A 205 -6.99 3.40 31.69
N ASP A 206 -7.61 4.45 31.15
CA ASP A 206 -9.00 4.41 30.68
C ASP A 206 -9.16 3.47 29.47
N PHE A 207 -8.15 3.37 28.60
CA PHE A 207 -8.15 2.46 27.45
C PHE A 207 -8.00 1.00 27.89
N LEU A 208 -7.02 0.71 28.75
CA LEU A 208 -6.71 -0.65 29.19
C LEU A 208 -7.69 -1.19 30.23
N LYS A 209 -8.40 -0.32 30.96
CA LYS A 209 -9.34 -0.66 32.05
C LYS A 209 -8.69 -1.34 33.27
N PHE A 210 -7.37 -1.33 33.37
CA PHE A 210 -6.61 -1.80 34.53
C PHE A 210 -5.37 -0.94 34.79
N GLY A 211 -4.71 -1.18 35.92
CA GLY A 211 -3.55 -0.40 36.36
C GLY A 211 -3.95 0.91 37.04
N LEU A 212 -2.96 1.61 37.56
CA LEU A 212 -3.13 2.81 38.38
C LEU A 212 -2.12 3.88 37.95
N VAL A 213 -2.55 5.14 37.92
CA VAL A 213 -1.64 6.28 37.80
C VAL A 213 -1.33 6.75 39.21
N ASP A 214 -0.06 6.74 39.60
CA ASP A 214 0.38 7.17 40.93
C ASP A 214 0.69 8.68 40.98
N LYS A 215 1.06 9.15 42.18
CA LYS A 215 1.40 10.55 42.43
C LYS A 215 2.70 11.01 41.75
N GLU A 216 3.52 10.07 41.28
CA GLU A 216 4.76 10.35 40.55
C GLU A 216 4.52 10.48 39.04
N ASN A 217 3.26 10.56 38.60
CA ASN A 217 2.88 10.54 37.20
C ASN A 217 3.43 9.30 36.48
N LYS A 218 3.24 8.12 37.08
CA LYS A 218 3.55 6.83 36.48
C LYS A 218 2.31 5.97 36.41
N TYR A 219 2.02 5.42 35.24
CA TYR A 219 1.07 4.33 35.11
C TYR A 219 1.76 3.04 35.57
N LYS A 220 1.17 2.29 36.50
CA LYS A 220 1.73 1.07 37.10
C LYS A 220 0.73 -0.09 37.10
N ILE A 221 1.22 -1.28 36.85
CA ILE A 221 0.49 -2.55 36.89
C ILE A 221 1.20 -3.50 37.86
N TYR A 222 0.49 -3.95 38.90
CA TYR A 222 1.04 -4.80 39.95
C TYR A 222 0.52 -6.25 39.93
N SER A 223 -0.74 -6.45 39.51
CA SER A 223 -1.35 -7.79 39.49
C SER A 223 -0.70 -8.65 38.40
N LYS A 224 -0.35 -9.90 38.74
CA LYS A 224 0.16 -10.91 37.79
C LYS A 224 -0.73 -11.01 36.56
N GLU A 225 -2.04 -11.15 36.76
CA GLU A 225 -3.02 -11.31 35.68
C GLU A 225 -3.02 -10.12 34.72
N ASN A 226 -3.07 -8.90 35.26
CA ASN A 226 -3.03 -7.69 34.45
C ASN A 226 -1.68 -7.47 33.77
N CYS A 227 -0.57 -7.86 34.39
CA CYS A 227 0.75 -7.84 33.76
C CYS A 227 0.80 -8.80 32.55
N LEU A 228 0.33 -10.04 32.72
CA LEU A 228 0.28 -11.01 31.62
C LEU A 228 -0.63 -10.53 30.49
N LYS A 229 -1.80 -9.99 30.82
CA LYS A 229 -2.73 -9.39 29.85
C LYS A 229 -2.11 -8.19 29.10
N PHE A 230 -1.37 -7.34 29.79
CA PHE A 230 -0.66 -6.23 29.15
C PHE A 230 0.43 -6.73 28.19
N ILE A 231 1.21 -7.73 28.61
CA ILE A 231 2.23 -8.38 27.78
C ILE A 231 1.59 -8.95 26.51
N GLU A 232 0.49 -9.69 26.65
CA GLU A 232 -0.26 -10.26 25.53
C GLU A 232 -0.63 -9.20 24.48
N TYR A 233 -1.08 -8.01 24.92
CA TYR A 233 -1.43 -6.92 24.01
C TYR A 233 -0.23 -6.35 23.26
N ILE A 234 0.90 -6.10 23.94
CA ILE A 234 2.00 -5.32 23.34
C ILE A 234 3.08 -6.19 22.66
N LYS A 235 3.20 -7.47 23.03
CA LYS A 235 4.35 -8.31 22.68
C LYS A 235 4.61 -8.44 21.18
N SER A 236 3.56 -8.41 20.34
CA SER A 236 3.71 -8.46 18.88
C SER A 236 4.31 -7.20 18.26
N TYR A 237 4.20 -6.06 18.95
CA TYR A 237 4.61 -4.73 18.48
C TYR A 237 5.95 -4.25 19.05
N ILE A 238 6.33 -4.73 20.23
CA ILE A 238 7.57 -4.35 20.91
C ILE A 238 8.82 -4.77 20.12
N ILE A 239 9.81 -3.89 20.13
CA ILE A 239 11.10 -4.03 19.43
C ILE A 239 12.25 -3.86 20.41
N VAL A 240 12.29 -2.75 21.15
CA VAL A 240 13.45 -2.39 21.99
C VAL A 240 13.52 -3.28 23.23
N LYS A 241 12.40 -3.45 23.94
CA LYS A 241 12.32 -4.18 25.21
C LYS A 241 11.81 -5.61 25.06
N TYR A 242 11.88 -6.20 23.87
CA TYR A 242 11.26 -7.49 23.54
C TYR A 242 11.78 -8.63 24.42
N ASN A 243 13.10 -8.76 24.59
CA ASN A 243 13.67 -9.83 25.40
C ASN A 243 13.36 -9.61 26.89
N GLN A 244 13.46 -8.37 27.39
CA GLN A 244 13.02 -8.03 28.75
C GLN A 244 11.56 -8.45 28.99
N LEU A 245 10.68 -8.22 28.02
CA LEU A 245 9.26 -8.58 28.10
C LEU A 245 9.06 -10.10 28.15
N CYS A 246 9.77 -10.86 27.30
CA CYS A 246 9.72 -12.32 27.30
C CYS A 246 10.27 -12.92 28.60
N ALA A 247 11.35 -12.35 29.14
CA ALA A 247 11.91 -12.75 30.41
C ALA A 247 10.94 -12.46 31.57
N PHE A 248 10.32 -11.27 31.57
CA PHE A 248 9.35 -10.88 32.57
C PHE A 248 8.09 -11.76 32.54
N GLU A 249 7.60 -12.12 31.36
CA GLU A 249 6.49 -13.08 31.20
C GLU A 249 6.84 -14.46 31.77
N THR A 250 8.03 -14.97 31.45
CA THR A 250 8.54 -16.25 31.97
C THR A 250 8.67 -16.20 33.49
N PHE A 251 9.18 -15.09 34.04
CA PHE A 251 9.27 -14.84 35.48
C PHE A 251 7.91 -14.92 36.18
N LEU A 252 6.86 -14.36 35.56
CA LEU A 252 5.50 -14.40 36.12
C LEU A 252 4.90 -15.80 36.09
N ASN A 253 5.20 -16.60 35.07
CA ASN A 253 4.61 -17.92 34.86
C ASN A 253 5.31 -19.05 35.60
N THR A 254 6.59 -18.91 35.94
CA THR A 254 7.35 -19.95 36.64
C THR A 254 7.21 -19.88 38.17
N CYS A 255 7.27 -21.05 38.81
CA CYS A 255 7.47 -21.19 40.25
C CYS A 255 8.93 -21.47 40.63
N ASP A 256 9.78 -21.84 39.66
CA ASP A 256 11.18 -22.18 39.92
C ASP A 256 12.02 -20.94 40.25
N ILE A 257 12.69 -20.99 41.40
CA ILE A 257 13.51 -19.88 41.93
C ILE A 257 14.72 -19.65 41.04
N ASN A 258 15.32 -20.70 40.48
CA ASN A 258 16.50 -20.56 39.64
C ASN A 258 16.13 -19.85 38.33
N THR A 259 15.05 -20.27 37.69
CA THR A 259 14.48 -19.60 36.52
C THR A 259 14.13 -18.14 36.83
N LYS A 260 13.51 -17.85 37.99
CA LYS A 260 13.21 -16.45 38.37
C LYS A 260 14.45 -15.57 38.49
N LYS A 261 15.53 -16.10 39.08
CA LYS A 261 16.82 -15.39 39.20
C LYS A 261 17.45 -15.13 37.83
N GLU A 262 17.34 -16.09 36.92
CA GLU A 262 17.81 -15.93 35.54
C GLU A 262 17.01 -14.85 34.79
N MET A 263 15.68 -14.88 34.88
CA MET A 263 14.84 -13.86 34.24
C MET A 263 15.06 -12.47 34.85
N TYR A 264 15.23 -12.38 36.18
CA TYR A 264 15.63 -11.14 36.86
C TYR A 264 16.93 -10.57 36.30
N LYS A 265 17.92 -11.43 36.06
CA LYS A 265 19.20 -11.05 35.45
C LYS A 265 18.97 -10.48 34.05
N ILE A 266 18.21 -11.15 33.19
CA ILE A 266 17.92 -10.67 31.82
C ILE A 266 17.21 -9.30 31.85
N CYS A 267 16.14 -9.15 32.63
CA CYS A 267 15.39 -7.89 32.71
C CYS A 267 16.25 -6.72 33.18
N ASN A 268 17.24 -6.95 34.05
CA ASN A 268 18.09 -5.90 34.60
C ASN A 268 19.40 -5.66 33.83
N GLU A 269 20.01 -6.70 33.24
CA GLU A 269 21.27 -6.57 32.48
C GLU A 269 21.07 -5.90 31.13
N GLU A 270 20.00 -6.24 30.40
CA GLU A 270 19.89 -5.87 28.98
C GLU A 270 19.94 -4.36 28.74
N LYS A 271 19.38 -3.57 29.66
CA LYS A 271 19.41 -2.08 29.62
C LYS A 271 20.81 -1.48 29.87
N HIS A 272 21.76 -2.27 30.35
CA HIS A 272 23.11 -1.85 30.71
C HIS A 272 24.21 -2.49 29.85
N ARG A 273 23.91 -3.55 29.09
CA ARG A 273 24.90 -4.16 28.20
C ARG A 273 25.30 -3.21 27.08
N THR A 274 26.60 -3.08 26.87
CA THR A 274 27.19 -2.29 25.80
C THR A 274 26.97 -2.99 24.47
N GLU A 275 26.28 -2.31 23.55
CA GLU A 275 26.11 -2.79 22.17
C GLU A 275 27.25 -2.29 21.28
N ILE A 276 27.89 -3.20 20.54
CA ILE A 276 28.80 -2.82 19.44
C ILE A 276 27.95 -2.52 18.21
N PHE A 277 28.08 -1.31 17.65
CA PHE A 277 27.29 -0.92 16.49
C PHE A 277 27.70 -1.72 15.25
N ASN A 278 26.82 -2.62 14.84
CA ASN A 278 26.90 -3.32 13.57
C ASN A 278 25.85 -2.75 12.62
N ASP A 279 26.31 -2.16 11.52
CA ASP A 279 25.42 -1.58 10.52
C ASP A 279 24.87 -2.66 9.59
N PHE A 280 23.72 -3.24 9.97
CA PHE A 280 23.05 -4.28 9.18
C PHE A 280 22.33 -3.74 7.94
N ASN A 281 22.26 -2.41 7.76
CA ASN A 281 21.61 -1.79 6.61
C ASN A 281 22.58 -1.44 5.47
N LYS A 282 23.83 -1.91 5.53
CA LYS A 282 24.88 -1.54 4.59
C LYS A 282 25.11 -2.67 3.60
N ASN A 283 24.56 -2.55 2.41
CA ASN A 283 24.93 -3.29 1.20
C ASN A 283 25.75 -2.40 0.24
N ASP A 284 26.37 -3.02 -0.78
CA ASP A 284 27.32 -2.38 -1.71
C ASP A 284 26.76 -1.12 -2.42
N GLU A 285 25.43 -1.00 -2.54
CA GLU A 285 24.73 0.13 -3.19
C GLU A 285 24.13 1.18 -2.22
N GLY A 286 24.20 0.96 -0.89
CA GLY A 286 23.70 1.94 0.11
C GLY A 286 22.23 1.74 0.56
N LYS A 287 21.45 2.83 0.72
CA LYS A 287 20.13 2.86 1.43
C LYS A 287 18.97 2.11 0.72
N GLU A 288 19.09 0.80 0.45
CA GLU A 288 18.13 0.02 -0.35
C GLU A 288 16.66 0.15 0.12
N GLY A 289 16.41 0.02 1.43
CA GLY A 289 15.06 0.12 2.00
C GLY A 289 14.37 1.47 1.79
N TYR A 290 15.16 2.55 1.84
CA TYR A 290 14.64 3.91 1.70
C TYR A 290 14.25 4.16 0.24
N PHE A 291 15.09 3.71 -0.70
CA PHE A 291 14.78 3.79 -2.12
C PHE A 291 13.57 2.93 -2.51
N TYR A 292 13.44 1.74 -1.90
CA TYR A 292 12.26 0.91 -2.06
C TYR A 292 10.99 1.62 -1.56
N THR A 293 11.04 2.23 -0.38
CA THR A 293 9.94 3.00 0.20
C THR A 293 9.53 4.18 -0.68
N LEU A 294 10.51 4.92 -1.23
CA LEU A 294 10.27 5.99 -2.21
C LEU A 294 9.57 5.45 -3.46
N LYS A 295 10.05 4.35 -4.03
CA LYS A 295 9.48 3.73 -5.24
C LYS A 295 8.02 3.28 -5.02
N ILE A 296 7.72 2.65 -3.88
CA ILE A 296 6.34 2.28 -3.52
C ILE A 296 5.45 3.52 -3.43
N ARG A 297 5.93 4.58 -2.76
CA ARG A 297 5.18 5.83 -2.61
C ARG A 297 4.83 6.44 -3.97
N GLU A 298 5.79 6.51 -4.88
CA GLU A 298 5.56 7.01 -6.23
C GLU A 298 4.53 6.17 -7.00
N LEU A 299 4.62 4.84 -6.91
CA LEU A 299 3.65 3.93 -7.51
C LEU A 299 2.24 4.15 -6.94
N LYS A 300 2.12 4.25 -5.61
CA LYS A 300 0.83 4.51 -4.94
C LYS A 300 0.23 5.84 -5.40
N GLN A 301 1.04 6.90 -5.49
CA GLN A 301 0.57 8.20 -6.02
C GLN A 301 0.10 8.12 -7.48
N LYS A 302 0.82 7.37 -8.34
CA LYS A 302 0.40 7.15 -9.73
C LYS A 302 -0.95 6.43 -9.81
N ILE A 303 -1.14 5.38 -9.02
CA ILE A 303 -2.38 4.60 -8.95
C ILE A 303 -3.54 5.46 -8.41
N CYS A 304 -3.35 6.19 -7.31
CA CYS A 304 -4.38 7.07 -6.76
C CYS A 304 -4.82 8.13 -7.78
N LYS A 305 -3.88 8.79 -8.46
CA LYS A 305 -4.19 9.76 -9.54
C LYS A 305 -4.92 9.13 -10.72
N GLU A 306 -4.71 7.84 -10.99
CA GLU A 306 -5.42 7.12 -12.04
C GLU A 306 -6.87 6.82 -11.60
N ILE A 307 -7.06 6.39 -10.35
CA ILE A 307 -8.38 6.15 -9.75
C ILE A 307 -9.21 7.44 -9.76
N GLU A 308 -8.65 8.55 -9.25
CA GLU A 308 -9.31 9.86 -9.23
C GLU A 308 -9.69 10.32 -10.65
N ARG A 309 -8.80 10.14 -11.62
CA ARG A 309 -9.10 10.44 -13.03
C ARG A 309 -10.26 9.60 -13.54
N LYS A 310 -10.26 8.29 -13.29
CA LYS A 310 -11.35 7.38 -13.70
C LYS A 310 -12.69 7.78 -13.07
N GLU A 311 -12.70 8.13 -11.79
CA GLU A 311 -13.89 8.61 -11.09
C GLU A 311 -14.39 9.94 -11.65
N MET A 312 -13.49 10.88 -11.92
CA MET A 312 -13.81 12.16 -12.54
C MET A 312 -14.40 11.98 -13.94
N TYR A 313 -13.84 11.07 -14.76
CA TYR A 313 -14.42 10.71 -16.06
C TYR A 313 -15.78 10.02 -15.93
N LYS A 314 -15.96 9.15 -14.95
CA LYS A 314 -17.25 8.50 -14.66
C LYS A 314 -18.30 9.53 -14.25
N LEU A 315 -17.96 10.49 -13.40
CA LEU A 315 -18.83 11.59 -12.99
C LEU A 315 -19.17 12.52 -14.16
N LYS A 316 -18.18 12.90 -14.98
CA LYS A 316 -18.41 13.67 -16.21
C LYS A 316 -19.34 12.93 -17.16
N SER A 317 -19.09 11.65 -17.40
CA SER A 317 -19.95 10.80 -18.23
C SER A 317 -21.38 10.78 -17.68
N LYS A 318 -21.59 10.52 -16.39
CA LYS A 318 -22.92 10.56 -15.76
C LYS A 318 -23.61 11.92 -15.89
N LYS A 319 -22.89 13.03 -15.70
CA LYS A 319 -23.44 14.38 -15.91
C LYS A 319 -23.85 14.60 -17.38
N MET A 320 -23.08 14.07 -18.32
CA MET A 320 -23.44 14.07 -19.74
C MET A 320 -24.59 13.12 -20.09
N MET A 321 -24.94 12.18 -19.20
CA MET A 321 -26.11 11.30 -19.31
C MET A 321 -27.39 11.89 -18.68
N GLY A 322 -27.28 12.99 -17.93
CA GLY A 322 -28.41 13.60 -17.21
C GLY A 322 -29.39 14.34 -18.14
N GLU A 323 -30.61 14.60 -17.64
CA GLU A 323 -31.75 15.17 -18.36
C GLU A 323 -31.48 16.52 -19.07
N GLY A 324 -30.44 17.26 -18.65
CA GLY A 324 -30.00 18.50 -19.29
C GLY A 324 -29.24 18.32 -20.61
N ASN A 325 -28.89 17.09 -21.02
CA ASN A 325 -28.20 16.84 -22.28
C ASN A 325 -29.21 16.31 -23.32
N HIS A 326 -29.77 17.21 -24.14
CA HIS A 326 -30.89 16.96 -25.05
C HIS A 326 -30.76 15.75 -26.00
N ASN A 327 -29.57 15.18 -26.16
CA ASN A 327 -29.27 14.11 -27.13
C ASN A 327 -28.83 12.78 -26.50
N TYR A 328 -28.67 12.68 -25.18
CA TYR A 328 -28.20 11.43 -24.56
C TYR A 328 -29.36 10.46 -24.33
N GLY A 329 -29.27 9.24 -24.87
CA GLY A 329 -30.28 8.18 -24.69
C GLY A 329 -31.58 8.35 -25.48
N LYS A 330 -31.85 9.53 -26.05
CA LYS A 330 -33.00 9.73 -26.95
C LYS A 330 -32.68 9.14 -28.32
N GLU A 331 -33.56 8.25 -28.81
CA GLU A 331 -33.53 7.89 -30.22
C GLU A 331 -33.65 9.16 -31.05
N LYS A 332 -32.65 9.43 -31.90
CA LYS A 332 -32.73 10.55 -32.85
C LYS A 332 -34.03 10.40 -33.64
N SER A 333 -34.83 11.46 -33.76
CA SER A 333 -36.06 11.41 -34.54
C SER A 333 -35.75 11.00 -35.99
N ILE A 334 -36.73 10.39 -36.67
CA ILE A 334 -36.62 10.00 -38.08
C ILE A 334 -36.15 11.20 -38.92
N GLU A 335 -36.65 12.39 -38.61
CA GLU A 335 -36.32 13.63 -39.29
C GLU A 335 -34.87 14.08 -39.05
N THR A 336 -34.37 14.01 -37.81
CA THR A 336 -32.95 14.29 -37.51
C THR A 336 -32.02 13.28 -38.17
N ARG A 337 -32.42 12.01 -38.25
CA ARG A 337 -31.66 10.97 -38.97
C ARG A 337 -31.61 11.26 -40.47
N LYS A 338 -32.73 11.67 -41.08
CA LYS A 338 -32.79 12.13 -42.48
C LYS A 338 -31.87 13.33 -42.71
N LYS A 339 -31.94 14.37 -41.86
CA LYS A 339 -31.11 15.59 -41.95
C LYS A 339 -29.60 15.31 -41.87
N MET A 340 -29.15 14.45 -40.95
CA MET A 340 -27.72 14.06 -40.90
C MET A 340 -27.28 13.24 -42.12
N SER A 341 -28.16 12.43 -42.70
CA SER A 341 -27.85 11.70 -43.93
C SER A 341 -27.74 12.65 -45.13
N SER A 342 -28.57 13.70 -45.18
CA SER A 342 -28.46 14.79 -46.17
C SER A 342 -27.15 15.54 -46.02
N SER A 343 -26.80 15.99 -44.80
CA SER A 343 -25.57 16.78 -44.60
C SER A 343 -24.29 16.02 -44.95
N ILE A 344 -24.26 14.69 -44.81
CA ILE A 344 -23.13 13.85 -45.23
C ILE A 344 -23.11 13.69 -46.76
N ARG A 345 -24.27 13.64 -47.43
CA ARG A 345 -24.37 13.56 -48.91
C ARG A 345 -24.12 14.89 -49.61
N ASP A 346 -24.46 15.99 -48.98
CA ASP A 346 -24.26 17.34 -49.52
C ASP A 346 -22.88 17.90 -49.13
N SER A 347 -22.09 17.13 -48.38
CA SER A 347 -20.69 17.47 -48.09
C SER A 347 -19.84 17.36 -49.36
N LYS A 348 -18.77 18.16 -49.43
CA LYS A 348 -17.81 18.13 -50.54
C LYS A 348 -17.29 16.68 -50.69
N ASN A 349 -17.56 16.03 -51.83
CA ASN A 349 -17.34 14.60 -52.13
C ASN A 349 -18.42 13.60 -51.65
N GLY A 350 -19.66 14.06 -51.44
CA GLY A 350 -20.79 13.16 -51.18
C GLY A 350 -21.21 12.33 -52.40
N VAL A 351 -21.99 11.27 -52.13
CA VAL A 351 -22.39 10.27 -53.13
C VAL A 351 -23.82 10.53 -53.57
N SER A 352 -24.05 10.65 -54.88
CA SER A 352 -25.40 10.84 -55.44
C SER A 352 -26.23 9.56 -55.36
N ASP A 353 -27.56 9.68 -55.36
CA ASP A 353 -28.47 8.52 -55.35
C ASP A 353 -28.24 7.61 -56.56
N ASP A 354 -27.95 8.18 -57.74
CA ASP A 354 -27.61 7.41 -58.94
C ASP A 354 -26.35 6.55 -58.75
N THR A 355 -25.34 7.12 -58.08
CA THR A 355 -24.10 6.40 -57.76
C THR A 355 -24.37 5.23 -56.80
N ILE A 356 -25.26 5.42 -55.82
CA ILE A 356 -25.68 4.36 -54.88
C ILE A 356 -26.37 3.23 -55.63
N ILE A 357 -27.29 3.55 -56.54
CA ILE A 357 -28.04 2.57 -57.34
C ILE A 357 -27.07 1.78 -58.23
N THR A 358 -26.15 2.45 -58.92
CA THR A 358 -25.17 1.79 -59.79
C THR A 358 -24.23 0.88 -59.00
N VAL A 359 -23.72 1.32 -57.85
CA VAL A 359 -22.90 0.48 -56.98
C VAL A 359 -23.65 -0.75 -56.51
N ARG A 360 -24.95 -0.65 -56.21
CA ARG A 360 -25.77 -1.81 -55.81
C ARG A 360 -25.94 -2.82 -56.95
N LYS A 361 -26.23 -2.36 -58.17
CA LYS A 361 -26.28 -3.23 -59.35
C LYS A 361 -24.97 -4.00 -59.54
N LEU A 362 -23.83 -3.32 -59.45
CA LEU A 362 -22.51 -3.96 -59.55
C LEU A 362 -22.26 -4.99 -58.42
N ILE A 363 -22.80 -4.78 -57.22
CA ILE A 363 -22.73 -5.75 -56.12
C ILE A 363 -23.64 -6.95 -56.41
N GLU A 364 -24.84 -6.73 -56.95
CA GLU A 364 -25.78 -7.79 -57.35
C GLU A 364 -25.23 -8.64 -58.49
N GLU A 365 -24.45 -8.03 -59.40
CA GLU A 365 -23.66 -8.70 -60.44
C GLU A 365 -22.45 -9.48 -59.90
N GLY A 366 -22.19 -9.43 -58.58
CA GLY A 366 -21.14 -10.21 -57.92
C GLY A 366 -19.75 -9.58 -57.97
N LYS A 367 -19.60 -8.32 -58.41
CA LYS A 367 -18.29 -7.68 -58.49
C LYS A 367 -17.66 -7.44 -57.10
N PRO A 368 -16.35 -7.69 -56.92
CA PRO A 368 -15.66 -7.41 -55.67
C PRO A 368 -15.57 -5.91 -55.42
N ASN A 369 -15.53 -5.50 -54.14
CA ASN A 369 -15.50 -4.09 -53.75
C ASN A 369 -14.34 -3.28 -54.38
N ILE A 370 -13.24 -3.94 -54.74
CA ILE A 370 -12.06 -3.28 -55.34
C ILE A 370 -12.29 -2.93 -56.81
N GLU A 371 -12.97 -3.80 -57.56
CA GLU A 371 -13.34 -3.53 -58.96
C GLU A 371 -14.37 -2.40 -59.04
N ILE A 372 -15.34 -2.39 -58.13
CA ILE A 372 -16.34 -1.31 -58.03
C ILE A 372 -15.68 0.03 -57.67
N GLN A 373 -14.64 -0.01 -56.83
CA GLN A 373 -13.86 1.16 -56.45
C GLN A 373 -13.23 1.83 -57.68
N GLU A 374 -12.61 1.02 -58.53
CA GLU A 374 -11.93 1.46 -59.75
C GLU A 374 -12.93 1.95 -60.80
N LEU A 375 -13.99 1.20 -61.04
CA LEU A 375 -15.02 1.54 -62.04
C LEU A 375 -15.75 2.85 -61.73
N MET A 376 -16.03 3.12 -60.45
CA MET A 376 -16.82 4.28 -60.03
C MET A 376 -15.97 5.43 -59.51
N ASN A 377 -14.64 5.26 -59.45
CA ASN A 377 -13.69 6.19 -58.79
C ASN A 377 -14.15 6.62 -57.38
N LEU A 378 -14.65 5.65 -56.59
CA LEU A 378 -15.15 5.88 -55.23
C LEU A 378 -14.16 5.36 -54.19
N PRO A 379 -14.03 5.96 -53.00
CA PRO A 379 -13.26 5.35 -51.93
C PRO A 379 -13.82 3.98 -51.51
N ARG A 380 -12.95 3.01 -51.19
CA ARG A 380 -13.34 1.64 -50.75
C ARG A 380 -14.34 1.62 -49.59
N HIS A 381 -14.20 2.57 -48.66
CA HIS A 381 -15.09 2.69 -47.51
C HIS A 381 -16.50 3.13 -47.93
N THR A 382 -16.65 3.90 -49.02
CA THR A 382 -17.93 4.32 -49.59
C THR A 382 -18.68 3.12 -50.17
N VAL A 383 -18.01 2.34 -51.02
CA VAL A 383 -18.57 1.08 -51.58
C VAL A 383 -19.02 0.15 -50.46
N SER A 384 -18.19 -0.01 -49.43
CA SER A 384 -18.50 -0.84 -48.26
C SER A 384 -19.69 -0.31 -47.45
N ARG A 385 -19.86 1.03 -47.36
CA ARG A 385 -21.02 1.64 -46.69
C ARG A 385 -22.30 1.45 -47.49
N ILE A 386 -22.26 1.51 -48.82
CA ILE A 386 -23.41 1.21 -49.68
C ILE A 386 -23.79 -0.27 -49.55
N LYS A 387 -22.81 -1.18 -49.68
CA LYS A 387 -23.00 -2.63 -49.54
C LYS A 387 -23.65 -3.03 -48.21
N ASN A 388 -23.22 -2.39 -47.12
CA ASN A 388 -23.73 -2.69 -45.78
C ASN A 388 -25.06 -1.99 -45.45
N GLY A 389 -25.69 -1.28 -46.40
CA GLY A 389 -26.92 -0.51 -46.16
C GLY A 389 -26.71 0.70 -45.22
N ASN A 390 -25.45 1.12 -45.02
CA ASN A 390 -25.11 2.27 -44.19
C ASN A 390 -25.30 3.61 -44.89
N LEU A 391 -25.29 3.59 -46.23
CA LEU A 391 -25.53 4.71 -47.13
C LEU A 391 -26.61 4.23 -48.13
N VAL A 392 -27.76 4.91 -48.13
CA VAL A 392 -28.99 4.50 -48.83
C VAL A 392 -29.55 5.70 -49.62
N CYS A 393 -30.40 5.42 -50.62
CA CYS A 393 -31.04 6.47 -51.42
C CYS A 393 -31.99 7.33 -50.57
N ARG A 394 -32.34 8.55 -51.03
CA ARG A 394 -33.23 9.49 -50.30
C ARG A 394 -34.56 8.88 -49.85
N ASN A 395 -35.08 7.94 -50.62
CA ASN A 395 -36.40 7.36 -50.40
C ASN A 395 -36.36 6.09 -49.54
N GLU A 396 -35.18 5.67 -49.07
CA GLU A 396 -35.01 4.41 -48.37
C GLU A 396 -34.75 4.60 -46.88
N ASN A 397 -35.37 3.73 -46.08
CA ASN A 397 -35.06 3.66 -44.65
C ASN A 397 -33.77 2.88 -44.43
N LYS A 398 -32.86 3.47 -43.65
CA LYS A 398 -31.61 2.81 -43.26
C LYS A 398 -31.92 1.59 -42.39
N LEU A 399 -31.59 0.40 -42.87
CA LEU A 399 -31.66 -0.84 -42.08
C LEU A 399 -30.64 -0.78 -40.94
N ILE A 400 -31.12 -0.56 -39.72
CA ILE A 400 -30.29 -0.63 -38.53
C ILE A 400 -30.13 -2.11 -38.20
N LYS A 401 -29.02 -2.72 -38.65
CA LYS A 401 -28.57 -3.97 -38.04
C LYS A 401 -28.10 -3.65 -36.62
N THR A 402 -28.97 -3.85 -35.64
CA THR A 402 -28.63 -3.83 -34.21
C THR A 402 -27.80 -5.07 -33.88
N THR A 403 -26.59 -5.17 -34.42
CA THR A 403 -25.63 -6.16 -33.91
C THR A 403 -25.25 -5.74 -32.49
N THR A 404 -25.51 -6.60 -31.52
CA THR A 404 -25.04 -6.39 -30.16
C THR A 404 -23.51 -6.38 -30.15
N GLN A 405 -22.90 -5.85 -29.08
CA GLN A 405 -21.44 -5.92 -28.93
C GLN A 405 -20.95 -7.38 -28.93
N ASN A 406 -21.77 -8.31 -28.43
CA ASN A 406 -21.47 -9.74 -28.41
C ASN A 406 -21.42 -10.30 -29.84
N ASP A 407 -22.38 -9.96 -30.71
CA ASP A 407 -22.39 -10.38 -32.11
C ASP A 407 -21.13 -9.90 -32.85
N ARG A 408 -20.75 -8.63 -32.62
CA ARG A 408 -19.53 -8.05 -33.21
C ARG A 408 -18.28 -8.75 -32.70
N ASN A 409 -18.25 -9.13 -31.43
CA ASN A 409 -17.13 -9.86 -30.87
C ASN A 409 -17.06 -11.27 -31.47
N ILE A 410 -18.18 -11.98 -31.61
CA ILE A 410 -18.27 -13.30 -32.27
C ILE A 410 -17.74 -13.22 -33.70
N HIS A 411 -18.21 -12.25 -34.50
CA HIS A 411 -17.77 -12.08 -35.89
C HIS A 411 -16.29 -11.73 -36.05
N LYS A 412 -15.67 -11.16 -35.00
CA LYS A 412 -14.23 -10.85 -34.99
C LYS A 412 -13.35 -12.01 -34.52
N ARG A 413 -13.93 -13.06 -33.94
CA ARG A 413 -13.15 -14.23 -33.52
C ARG A 413 -12.65 -14.98 -34.74
N LYS A 414 -11.39 -15.40 -34.68
CA LYS A 414 -10.75 -16.26 -35.69
C LYS A 414 -10.86 -17.75 -35.36
N ILE A 415 -11.55 -18.08 -34.25
CA ILE A 415 -11.67 -19.43 -33.71
C ILE A 415 -13.15 -19.74 -33.52
N MET A 416 -13.56 -20.93 -33.95
CA MET A 416 -14.92 -21.45 -33.84
C MET A 416 -15.19 -21.94 -32.42
N ILE A 417 -16.47 -21.99 -32.05
CA ILE A 417 -16.88 -22.38 -30.70
C ILE A 417 -16.39 -23.79 -30.32
N ASN A 418 -16.51 -24.77 -31.21
CA ASN A 418 -16.06 -26.15 -30.96
C ASN A 418 -14.55 -26.26 -30.70
N GLU A 419 -13.77 -25.39 -31.32
CA GLU A 419 -12.33 -25.33 -31.13
C GLU A 419 -11.98 -24.71 -29.78
N ILE A 420 -12.71 -23.67 -29.36
CA ILE A 420 -12.61 -23.11 -28.00
C ILE A 420 -12.90 -24.21 -26.96
N LEU A 421 -13.96 -25.00 -27.15
CA LEU A 421 -14.31 -26.10 -26.25
C LEU A 421 -13.20 -27.16 -26.19
N THR A 422 -12.66 -27.55 -27.35
CA THR A 422 -11.54 -28.51 -27.44
C THR A 422 -10.29 -28.00 -26.72
N VAL A 423 -9.97 -26.72 -26.88
CA VAL A 423 -8.83 -26.08 -26.17
C VAL A 423 -9.06 -26.13 -24.66
N ILE A 424 -10.27 -25.86 -24.17
CA ILE A 424 -10.58 -25.92 -22.74
C ILE A 424 -10.36 -27.34 -22.20
N ASP A 425 -10.91 -28.36 -22.87
CA ASP A 425 -10.78 -29.75 -22.44
C ASP A 425 -9.31 -30.19 -22.34
N ARG A 426 -8.48 -29.75 -23.28
CA ARG A 426 -7.04 -30.04 -23.30
C ARG A 426 -6.28 -29.30 -22.20
N ILE A 427 -6.65 -28.05 -21.91
CA ILE A 427 -6.06 -27.27 -20.80
C ILE A 427 -6.40 -27.92 -19.45
N VAL A 428 -7.66 -28.34 -19.26
CA VAL A 428 -8.11 -29.00 -18.02
C VAL A 428 -7.33 -30.30 -17.79
N LYS A 429 -6.99 -31.04 -18.87
CA LYS A 429 -6.13 -32.22 -18.83
C LYS A 429 -4.64 -31.92 -18.60
N GLY A 430 -4.25 -30.67 -18.39
CA GLY A 430 -2.87 -30.28 -18.09
C GLY A 430 -1.95 -30.18 -19.32
N ILE A 431 -2.50 -30.21 -20.53
CA ILE A 431 -1.68 -30.14 -21.76
C ILE A 431 -1.13 -28.72 -21.95
N LYS A 432 0.15 -28.62 -22.33
CA LYS A 432 0.80 -27.33 -22.55
C LYS A 432 0.22 -26.63 -23.78
N PRO A 433 0.02 -25.29 -23.75
CA PRO A 433 -0.53 -24.54 -24.88
C PRO A 433 0.18 -24.74 -26.21
N THR A 434 1.49 -24.98 -26.20
CA THR A 434 2.27 -25.28 -27.42
C THR A 434 1.83 -26.59 -28.06
N SER A 435 1.68 -27.66 -27.28
CA SER A 435 1.21 -28.96 -27.77
C SER A 435 -0.23 -28.90 -28.27
N ILE A 436 -1.10 -28.15 -27.58
CA ILE A 436 -2.49 -27.93 -28.03
C ILE A 436 -2.50 -27.22 -29.39
N PHE A 437 -1.66 -26.20 -29.55
CA PHE A 437 -1.53 -25.48 -30.80
C PHE A 437 -1.02 -26.41 -31.92
N ASP A 438 0.02 -27.19 -31.68
CA ASP A 438 0.60 -28.09 -32.69
C ASP A 438 -0.40 -29.18 -33.15
N GLU A 439 -1.28 -29.64 -32.25
CA GLU A 439 -2.37 -30.58 -32.56
C GLU A 439 -3.45 -29.91 -33.43
N ILE A 440 -3.97 -28.77 -33.00
CA ILE A 440 -5.12 -28.11 -33.63
C ILE A 440 -4.72 -27.39 -34.94
N TYR A 441 -3.49 -26.86 -35.02
CA TYR A 441 -3.01 -26.14 -36.19
C TYR A 441 -3.01 -27.00 -37.46
N LYS A 442 -2.81 -28.31 -37.32
CA LYS A 442 -2.89 -29.25 -38.46
C LYS A 442 -4.28 -29.34 -39.08
N GLU A 443 -5.32 -29.01 -38.31
CA GLU A 443 -6.73 -29.10 -38.73
C GLU A 443 -7.29 -27.73 -39.12
N ASN A 444 -6.77 -26.62 -38.56
CA ASN A 444 -7.22 -25.26 -38.90
C ASN A 444 -6.10 -24.21 -38.86
N ASN A 445 -5.80 -23.65 -40.02
CA ASN A 445 -4.76 -22.62 -40.23
C ASN A 445 -5.04 -21.27 -39.54
N ASN A 446 -6.24 -21.05 -38.99
CA ASN A 446 -6.63 -19.75 -38.42
C ASN A 446 -6.34 -19.60 -36.92
N ILE A 447 -6.03 -20.70 -36.23
CA ILE A 447 -5.70 -20.67 -34.81
C ILE A 447 -4.23 -20.27 -34.64
N THR A 448 -3.95 -19.45 -33.64
CA THR A 448 -2.58 -19.06 -33.26
C THR A 448 -2.31 -19.47 -31.82
N ILE A 449 -1.04 -19.66 -31.46
CA ILE A 449 -0.63 -19.95 -30.08
C ILE A 449 -1.14 -18.90 -29.08
N ASP A 450 -1.27 -17.66 -29.51
CA ASP A 450 -1.78 -16.56 -28.67
C ASP A 450 -3.26 -16.72 -28.34
N ILE A 451 -4.06 -17.28 -29.26
CA ILE A 451 -5.47 -17.60 -29.00
C ILE A 451 -5.56 -18.65 -27.89
N VAL A 452 -4.76 -19.72 -27.97
CA VAL A 452 -4.71 -20.80 -26.95
C VAL A 452 -4.26 -20.25 -25.60
N LYS A 453 -3.20 -19.44 -25.57
CA LYS A 453 -2.71 -18.77 -24.33
C LYS A 453 -3.76 -17.83 -23.75
N ASN A 454 -4.51 -17.11 -24.58
CA ASN A 454 -5.55 -16.20 -24.13
C ASN A 454 -6.73 -16.94 -23.51
N ILE A 455 -7.14 -18.08 -24.07
CA ILE A 455 -8.17 -18.96 -23.48
C ILE A 455 -7.74 -19.41 -22.09
N LYS A 456 -6.51 -19.96 -21.95
CA LYS A 456 -5.96 -20.35 -20.63
C LYS A 456 -5.95 -19.21 -19.63
N LYS A 457 -5.55 -18.00 -20.05
CA LYS A 457 -5.53 -16.81 -19.21
C LYS A 457 -6.92 -16.37 -18.75
N GLN A 458 -7.95 -16.55 -19.58
CA GLN A 458 -9.34 -16.27 -19.19
C GLN A 458 -9.84 -17.29 -18.17
N MET A 459 -9.55 -18.58 -18.38
CA MET A 459 -9.89 -19.65 -17.44
C MET A 459 -9.29 -19.40 -16.05
N LEU A 460 -8.00 -19.05 -15.96
CA LEU A 460 -7.32 -18.74 -14.69
C LEU A 460 -7.93 -17.54 -13.93
N LYS A 461 -8.68 -16.68 -14.63
CA LYS A 461 -9.42 -15.55 -14.04
C LYS A 461 -10.88 -15.90 -13.75
N ASN A 462 -11.24 -17.17 -13.83
CA ASN A 462 -12.60 -17.68 -13.70
C ASN A 462 -13.58 -17.04 -14.71
N LYS A 463 -13.11 -16.77 -15.94
CA LYS A 463 -13.92 -16.22 -17.05
C LYS A 463 -14.12 -17.25 -18.16
N ILE A 464 -15.34 -17.35 -18.67
CA ILE A 464 -15.70 -18.24 -19.77
C ILE A 464 -15.34 -17.55 -21.11
N PRO A 465 -14.60 -18.22 -22.01
CA PRO A 465 -14.08 -17.61 -23.25
C PRO A 465 -15.11 -17.53 -24.39
N PHE A 466 -16.39 -17.79 -24.10
CA PHE A 466 -17.52 -17.73 -25.02
C PHE A 466 -18.78 -17.27 -24.27
N TYR A 467 -19.82 -16.88 -25.01
CA TYR A 467 -21.11 -16.46 -24.46
C TYR A 467 -22.06 -17.65 -24.25
N ASP A 468 -22.98 -17.51 -23.31
CA ASP A 468 -23.98 -18.53 -22.94
C ASP A 468 -24.92 -18.92 -24.07
N PHE A 469 -25.28 -17.99 -24.95
CA PHE A 469 -26.13 -18.25 -26.11
C PHE A 469 -25.40 -18.91 -27.30
N GLU A 470 -24.07 -19.07 -27.26
CA GLU A 470 -23.33 -19.72 -28.35
C GLU A 470 -23.43 -21.25 -28.32
N ILE A 471 -23.87 -21.83 -27.19
CA ILE A 471 -24.04 -23.27 -27.00
C ILE A 471 -25.31 -23.57 -26.20
N SER A 472 -25.70 -24.84 -26.14
CA SER A 472 -26.80 -25.28 -25.27
C SER A 472 -26.50 -24.97 -23.80
N LYS A 473 -27.53 -24.58 -23.04
CA LYS A 473 -27.44 -24.27 -21.60
C LYS A 473 -26.75 -25.38 -20.78
N GLU A 474 -27.02 -26.64 -21.09
CA GLU A 474 -26.41 -27.81 -20.44
C GLU A 474 -24.88 -27.82 -20.63
N LYS A 475 -24.40 -27.71 -21.88
CA LYS A 475 -22.97 -27.61 -22.18
C LYS A 475 -22.32 -26.40 -21.51
N TYR A 476 -23.00 -25.25 -21.46
CA TYR A 476 -22.47 -24.06 -20.79
C TYR A 476 -22.19 -24.31 -19.30
N GLU A 477 -23.14 -24.90 -18.57
CA GLU A 477 -22.93 -25.20 -17.15
C GLU A 477 -21.86 -26.27 -16.94
N ILE A 478 -21.73 -27.27 -17.83
CA ILE A 478 -20.63 -28.26 -17.79
C ILE A 478 -19.26 -27.56 -17.87
N TYR A 479 -19.03 -26.74 -18.90
CA TYR A 479 -17.73 -26.08 -19.10
C TYR A 479 -17.44 -25.03 -18.01
N LYS A 480 -18.47 -24.37 -17.49
CA LYS A 480 -18.34 -23.46 -16.36
C LYS A 480 -17.86 -24.20 -15.11
N LYS A 481 -18.43 -25.37 -14.82
CA LYS A 481 -18.01 -26.22 -13.69
C LYS A 481 -16.58 -26.73 -13.88
N LEU A 482 -16.22 -27.21 -15.07
CA LEU A 482 -14.86 -27.66 -15.38
C LEU A 482 -13.80 -26.57 -15.16
N ILE A 483 -14.09 -25.31 -15.54
CA ILE A 483 -13.17 -24.19 -15.33
C ILE A 483 -13.01 -23.87 -13.83
N GLN A 484 -14.08 -23.99 -13.04
CA GLN A 484 -14.03 -23.78 -11.59
C GLN A 484 -13.19 -24.85 -10.90
N GLU A 485 -13.45 -26.13 -11.20
CA GLU A 485 -12.69 -27.28 -10.67
C GLU A 485 -11.20 -27.16 -11.01
N TYR A 486 -10.86 -26.81 -12.26
CA TYR A 486 -9.48 -26.56 -12.68
C TYR A 486 -8.78 -25.45 -11.86
N ASN A 487 -9.50 -24.38 -11.52
CA ASN A 487 -8.94 -23.28 -10.74
C ASN A 487 -8.77 -23.64 -9.26
N GLU A 488 -9.63 -24.48 -8.70
CA GLU A 488 -9.50 -24.98 -7.32
C GLU A 488 -8.26 -25.87 -7.17
N ILE A 489 -8.06 -26.82 -8.10
CA ILE A 489 -6.87 -27.69 -8.12
C ILE A 489 -5.58 -26.87 -8.22
N ASN A 490 -5.55 -25.84 -9.09
CA ASN A 490 -4.37 -25.00 -9.24
C ASN A 490 -4.11 -24.07 -8.04
N LYS A 491 -5.13 -23.71 -7.25
CA LYS A 491 -4.91 -22.95 -6.01
C LYS A 491 -4.27 -23.80 -4.93
N SER A 492 -4.67 -25.08 -4.81
CA SER A 492 -4.11 -26.01 -3.83
C SER A 492 -2.64 -26.36 -4.09
N ASN A 493 -2.18 -26.26 -5.34
CA ASN A 493 -0.77 -26.54 -5.71
C ASN A 493 0.17 -25.32 -5.56
N VAL A 494 -0.33 -24.17 -5.11
CA VAL A 494 0.46 -22.93 -4.95
C VAL A 494 0.68 -22.56 -3.47
N VAL A 495 0.09 -23.33 -2.55
CA VAL A 495 0.38 -23.33 -1.11
C VAL A 495 1.40 -24.43 -0.83
#